data_AF-A0A3D5Y5X3-F1
#
_entry.id   AF-A0A3D5Y5X3-F1
#
_cell.length_a   1.000
_cell.length_b   1.000
_cell.length_c   1.000
_cell.angle_alpha   90.00
_cell.angle_beta   90.00
_cell.angle_gamma   90.00
#
_symmetry.space_group_name_H-M   'P 1'
#
loop_
_entity.id
_entity.type
_entity.pdbx_description
1 polymer ?
#
loop_
_entity_poly.entity_id
_entity_poly.type
_entity_poly.pdbx_seq_one_letter_code
_entity_poly.pdbx_strand_id
1 'polypeptide(L)'
;APRHLLERAVRWLLRRMMLGPLFAPMLGAARTVRAVLPHILARQVPPRRPTGDRPAPRHPRQVLMLEGCVQPAMDPAINAAACRVLDRIG
;
A
#
# COMPACT_ATOMS: atom_id res chain seq x y z
N ALA A 1 -11.66 -9.90 23.77
CA ALA A 1 -13.12 -9.64 23.86
C ALA A 1 -13.76 -9.79 22.48
N PRO A 2 -15.01 -10.29 22.38
CA PRO A 2 -15.75 -10.31 21.11
C PRO A 2 -16.04 -8.88 20.63
N ARG A 3 -15.91 -8.62 19.31
CA ARG A 3 -16.14 -7.28 18.73
C ARG A 3 -17.63 -6.97 18.60
N HIS A 4 -18.01 -5.71 18.85
CA HIS A 4 -19.38 -5.24 18.69
C HIS A 4 -19.83 -5.32 17.22
N LEU A 5 -21.14 -5.47 16.95
CA LEU A 5 -21.67 -5.66 15.59
C LEU A 5 -21.25 -4.55 14.62
N LEU A 6 -21.25 -3.30 15.10
CA LEU A 6 -20.81 -2.15 14.31
C LEU A 6 -19.34 -2.28 13.87
N GLU A 7 -18.45 -2.68 14.77
CA GLU A 7 -17.03 -2.88 14.44
C GLU A 7 -16.84 -4.00 13.42
N ARG A 8 -17.67 -5.04 13.47
CA ARG A 8 -17.65 -6.14 12.48
C ARG A 8 -18.07 -5.62 11.10
N ALA A 9 -19.11 -4.79 11.02
CA ALA A 9 -19.55 -4.16 9.78
C ALA A 9 -18.49 -3.22 9.20
N VAL A 10 -17.91 -2.33 10.03
CA VAL A 10 -16.81 -1.42 9.62
C VAL A 10 -15.62 -2.22 9.09
N ARG A 11 -15.16 -3.24 9.83
CA ARG A 11 -14.05 -4.09 9.37
C ARG A 11 -14.40 -4.84 8.07
N TRP A 12 -15.64 -5.28 7.90
CA TRP A 12 -16.07 -5.93 6.66
C TRP A 12 -15.99 -4.96 5.47
N LEU A 13 -16.51 -3.74 5.64
CA LEU A 13 -16.48 -2.70 4.62
C LEU A 13 -15.04 -2.33 4.24
N LEU A 14 -14.20 -2.06 5.24
CA LEU A 14 -12.79 -1.73 5.02
C LEU A 14 -12.06 -2.83 4.24
N ARG A 15 -12.27 -4.11 4.59
CA ARG A 15 -11.68 -5.22 3.85
C ARG A 15 -12.17 -5.26 2.40
N ARG A 16 -13.48 -5.09 2.18
CA ARG A 16 -14.04 -5.12 0.82
C ARG A 16 -13.52 -3.96 -0.04
N MET A 17 -13.42 -2.76 0.52
CA MET A 17 -12.98 -1.58 -0.22
C MET A 17 -11.47 -1.57 -0.46
N MET A 18 -10.67 -1.89 0.56
CA MET A 18 -9.21 -1.88 0.43
C MET A 18 -8.70 -2.99 -0.50
N LEU A 19 -9.32 -4.17 -0.47
CA LEU A 19 -8.93 -5.30 -1.31
C LEU A 19 -9.67 -5.32 -2.66
N GLY A 20 -10.48 -4.29 -2.95
CA GLY A 20 -11.25 -4.20 -4.18
C GLY A 20 -10.44 -3.60 -5.34
N PRO A 21 -10.83 -3.87 -6.60
CA PRO A 21 -10.13 -3.36 -7.79
C PRO A 21 -10.20 -1.83 -7.90
N LEU A 22 -11.19 -1.21 -7.25
CA LEU A 22 -11.40 0.23 -7.28
C LEU A 22 -10.51 1.01 -6.30
N PHE A 23 -9.74 0.32 -5.44
CA PHE A 23 -8.92 1.00 -4.44
C PHE A 23 -7.90 1.96 -5.08
N ALA A 24 -7.16 1.49 -6.09
CA ALA A 24 -6.15 2.29 -6.77
C ALA A 24 -6.71 3.56 -7.45
N PRO A 25 -7.77 3.49 -8.29
CA PRO A 25 -8.35 4.68 -8.90
C PRO A 25 -8.98 5.62 -7.86
N MET A 26 -9.65 5.08 -6.82
CA MET A 26 -10.20 5.90 -5.74
C MET A 26 -9.09 6.64 -4.97
N LEU A 27 -7.98 5.97 -4.67
CA LEU A 27 -6.83 6.61 -4.03
C LEU A 27 -6.21 7.69 -4.92
N GLY A 28 -6.17 7.47 -6.23
CA GLY A 28 -5.77 8.49 -7.20
C GLY A 28 -6.64 9.73 -7.14
N ALA A 29 -7.97 9.57 -7.17
CA ALA A 29 -8.91 10.68 -7.01
C ALA A 29 -8.79 11.35 -5.63
N ALA A 30 -8.62 10.59 -4.56
CA ALA A 30 -8.43 11.14 -3.22
C ALA A 30 -7.16 12.00 -3.13
N ARG A 31 -6.10 11.67 -3.88
CA ARG A 31 -4.88 12.48 -3.95
C ARG A 31 -5.10 13.83 -4.63
N THR A 32 -5.96 13.92 -5.65
CA THR A 32 -6.22 15.20 -6.35
C THR A 32 -7.01 16.17 -5.48
N VAL A 33 -7.94 15.67 -4.67
CA VAL A 33 -8.75 16.48 -3.74
C VAL A 33 -8.17 16.55 -2.32
N ARG A 34 -6.94 16.05 -2.11
CA ARG A 34 -6.34 15.92 -0.77
C ARG A 34 -6.30 17.22 0.02
N ALA A 35 -6.08 18.35 -0.66
CA ALA A 35 -5.97 19.66 -0.03
C ALA A 35 -7.28 20.16 0.61
N VAL A 36 -8.44 19.66 0.14
CA VAL A 36 -9.77 20.05 0.65
C VAL A 36 -10.36 19.01 1.61
N LEU A 37 -9.68 17.88 1.82
CA LEU A 37 -10.14 16.84 2.75
C LEU A 37 -9.94 17.28 4.21
N PRO A 38 -10.82 16.88 5.13
CA PRO A 38 -10.59 16.99 6.57
C PRO A 38 -9.26 16.34 6.96
N HIS A 39 -8.58 16.90 7.96
CA HIS A 39 -7.23 16.48 8.35
C HIS A 39 -7.13 14.95 8.57
N ILE A 40 -8.14 14.37 9.22
CA ILE A 40 -8.19 12.94 9.55
C ILE A 40 -8.12 12.07 8.28
N LEU A 41 -8.81 12.46 7.20
CA LEU A 41 -8.82 11.74 5.93
C LEU A 41 -7.57 12.03 5.10
N ALA A 42 -7.12 13.28 5.05
CA ALA A 42 -5.92 13.66 4.32
C ALA A 42 -4.65 12.92 4.81
N ARG A 43 -4.60 12.52 6.09
CA ARG A 43 -3.54 11.67 6.65
C ARG A 43 -3.53 10.24 6.07
N GLN A 44 -4.69 9.72 5.65
CA GLN A 44 -4.82 8.37 5.09
C GLN A 44 -4.56 8.31 3.58
N VAL A 45 -4.37 9.47 2.94
CA VAL A 45 -4.10 9.62 1.51
C VAL A 45 -2.62 10.01 1.35
N PRO A 46 -1.68 9.04 1.31
CA PRO A 46 -0.28 9.36 1.12
C PRO A 46 -0.04 9.91 -0.30
N PRO A 47 0.90 10.85 -0.47
CA PRO A 47 1.35 11.25 -1.80
C PRO A 47 1.97 10.05 -2.53
N ARG A 48 1.90 10.03 -3.85
CA ARG A 48 2.55 8.99 -4.65
C ARG A 48 4.07 9.22 -4.61
N ARG A 49 4.82 8.21 -4.21
CA ARG A 49 6.29 8.21 -4.20
C ARG A 49 6.83 7.52 -5.46
N PRO A 50 7.99 7.96 -5.98
CA PRO A 50 8.68 7.22 -7.04
C PRO A 50 9.13 5.86 -6.52
N THR A 51 8.90 4.81 -7.30
CA THR A 51 9.23 3.43 -6.93
C THR A 51 10.74 3.22 -6.75
N GLY A 52 11.57 3.95 -7.49
CA GLY A 52 13.03 3.73 -7.53
C GLY A 52 13.38 2.38 -8.17
N ASP A 53 14.67 2.12 -8.32
CA ASP A 53 15.13 0.94 -9.05
C ASP A 53 14.92 -0.35 -8.25
N ARG A 54 14.59 -1.40 -8.99
CA ARG A 54 14.51 -2.77 -8.51
C ARG A 54 15.62 -3.59 -9.17
N PRO A 55 16.68 -3.96 -8.43
CA PRO A 55 17.82 -4.68 -9.01
C PRO A 55 17.38 -6.04 -9.58
N ALA A 56 18.02 -6.45 -10.68
CA ALA A 56 17.79 -7.77 -11.26
C ALA A 56 18.30 -8.87 -10.32
N PRO A 57 17.63 -10.04 -10.23
CA PRO A 57 18.10 -11.15 -9.41
C PRO A 57 19.48 -11.63 -9.86
N ARG A 58 20.46 -11.62 -8.94
CA ARG A 58 21.85 -12.03 -9.19
C ARG A 58 22.47 -12.92 -8.10
N HIS A 59 21.72 -13.18 -7.03
CA HIS A 59 22.19 -13.93 -5.87
C HIS A 59 21.69 -15.38 -5.91
N PRO A 60 22.46 -16.34 -5.37
CA PRO A 60 22.02 -17.73 -5.27
C PRO A 60 20.85 -17.88 -4.27
N ARG A 61 20.82 -17.05 -3.22
CA ARG A 61 19.70 -16.98 -2.28
C ARG A 61 18.58 -16.13 -2.89
N GLN A 62 17.36 -16.65 -2.87
CA GLN A 62 16.19 -15.99 -3.41
C GLN A 62 15.13 -15.76 -2.33
N VAL A 63 14.46 -14.61 -2.40
CA VAL A 63 13.34 -14.25 -1.52
C VAL A 63 12.15 -13.90 -2.39
N LEU A 64 11.00 -14.49 -2.09
CA LEU A 64 9.75 -14.15 -2.75
C LEU A 64 9.25 -12.79 -2.25
N MET A 65 9.18 -11.81 -3.14
CA MET A 65 8.63 -10.48 -2.82
C MET A 65 7.13 -10.48 -3.05
N LEU A 66 6.35 -10.35 -1.98
CA LEU A 66 4.90 -10.23 -2.06
C LEU A 66 4.55 -8.79 -2.43
N GLU A 67 3.85 -8.59 -3.55
CA GLU A 67 3.51 -7.25 -4.01
C GLU A 67 2.47 -6.54 -3.13
N GLY A 68 1.85 -7.24 -2.18
CA GLY A 68 0.87 -6.68 -1.25
C GLY A 68 -0.46 -6.35 -1.94
N CYS A 69 -1.53 -6.18 -1.15
CA CYS A 69 -2.87 -5.93 -1.71
C CYS A 69 -3.07 -4.47 -2.11
N VAL A 70 -2.78 -3.54 -1.20
CA VAL A 70 -2.93 -2.08 -1.40
C VAL A 70 -1.61 -1.37 -1.62
N GLN A 71 -0.50 -1.99 -1.21
CA GLN A 71 0.83 -1.41 -1.20
C GLN A 71 1.28 -0.88 -2.58
N PRO A 72 1.03 -1.55 -3.71
CA PRO A 72 1.47 -1.05 -5.02
C PRO A 72 0.87 0.33 -5.36
N ALA A 73 -0.37 0.57 -4.92
CA ALA A 73 -1.05 1.84 -5.11
C ALA A 73 -0.71 2.87 -4.02
N MET A 74 -0.54 2.41 -2.77
CA MET A 74 -0.27 3.28 -1.61
C MET A 74 1.17 3.78 -1.58
N ASP A 75 2.14 2.87 -1.63
CA ASP A 75 3.57 3.15 -1.55
C ASP A 75 4.39 2.06 -2.26
N PRO A 76 4.56 2.18 -3.59
CA PRO A 76 5.33 1.20 -4.36
C PRO A 76 6.83 1.20 -4.02
N ALA A 77 7.35 2.26 -3.38
CA ALA A 77 8.76 2.39 -3.06
C ALA A 77 9.22 1.40 -1.99
N ILE A 78 8.31 0.87 -1.17
CA ILE A 78 8.62 -0.08 -0.08
C ILE A 78 9.27 -1.35 -0.63
N ASN A 79 8.63 -2.03 -1.59
CA ASN A 79 9.17 -3.28 -2.13
C ASN A 79 10.46 -3.06 -2.92
N ALA A 80 10.56 -1.95 -3.66
CA ALA A 80 11.78 -1.60 -4.36
C ALA A 80 12.94 -1.31 -3.39
N ALA A 81 12.68 -0.61 -2.28
CA ALA A 81 13.66 -0.39 -1.23
C ALA A 81 14.07 -1.71 -0.55
N ALA A 82 13.11 -2.59 -0.25
CA ALA A 82 13.39 -3.91 0.29
C ALA A 82 14.26 -4.73 -0.67
N CYS A 83 13.99 -4.70 -1.98
CA CYS A 83 14.85 -5.33 -2.98
C CYS A 83 16.29 -4.79 -2.94
N ARG A 84 16.49 -3.47 -2.80
CA ARG A 84 17.83 -2.88 -2.69
C ARG A 84 18.55 -3.26 -1.40
N VAL A 85 17.83 -3.43 -0.29
CA VAL A 85 18.43 -3.90 0.97
C VAL A 85 18.84 -5.36 0.86
N LEU A 86 17.94 -6.23 0.38
CA LEU A 86 18.21 -7.65 0.19
C LEU A 86 19.37 -7.87 -0.80
N ASP A 87 19.40 -7.10 -1.89
CA ASP A 87 20.47 -7.17 -2.88
C ASP A 87 21.87 -6.81 -2.33
N ARG A 88 21.95 -6.00 -1.26
CA ARG A 88 23.23 -5.64 -0.62
C ARG A 88 23.71 -6.66 0.40
N ILE A 89 22.81 -7.43 1.00
CA ILE A 89 23.14 -8.44 2.02
C ILE A 89 23.24 -9.88 1.46
N GLY A 90 22.95 -10.03 0.16
CA GLY A 90 23.01 -11.28 -0.59
C GLY A 90 21.98 -12.32 -0.17
#